data_AF-A0A3R6S4W8-F1
#
_entry.id   AF-A0A3R6S4W8-F1
#
_cell.length_a   1.000
_cell.length_b   1.000
_cell.length_c   1.000
_cell.angle_alpha   90.00
_cell.angle_beta   90.00
_cell.angle_gamma   90.00
#
_symmetry.space_group_name_H-M   'P 1'
#
loop_
_entity.id
_entity.type
_entity.pdbx_description
1 polymer ?
#
loop_
_entity_poly.entity_id
_entity_poly.type
_entity_poly.pdbx_seq_one_letter_code
_entity_poly.pdbx_strand_id
1 'polypeptide(L)'
;MERLVKKDDLLEKLREYRTSPDDENIYYKQKIKNALLTCPELLYALHEEKYEDELFDDDGNINWNPETHEPYGEWSAYFGENSNIRPELFIPETQTNIKHFICYQVSFDDMPKYNSTQKYMEIKFNIFCKEGDILDELTGIPRHDLIASIIRERINWSNLFGAQAKLISSKESVTDNHYVVRTIIFQVVETNGIYKTTKGKTSINNYQVRR
;
A
#
# COMPACT_ATOMS: atom_id res chain seq x y z
N MET A 1 -24.42 -17.40 -13.21
CA MET A 1 -24.10 -17.47 -11.77
C MET A 1 -23.35 -18.76 -11.51
N GLU A 2 -22.18 -18.69 -10.90
CA GLU A 2 -21.50 -19.89 -10.39
C GLU A 2 -22.36 -20.55 -9.32
N ARG A 3 -22.44 -21.87 -9.38
CA ARG A 3 -23.21 -22.67 -8.42
C ARG A 3 -22.30 -22.97 -7.23
N LEU A 4 -22.38 -22.14 -6.19
CA LEU A 4 -21.71 -22.37 -4.91
C LEU A 4 -22.48 -23.45 -4.16
N VAL A 5 -21.93 -24.66 -4.02
CA VAL A 5 -22.62 -25.80 -3.40
C VAL A 5 -22.00 -26.15 -2.05
N LYS A 6 -20.67 -26.06 -1.92
CA LYS A 6 -19.92 -26.37 -0.71
C LYS A 6 -19.28 -25.12 -0.11
N LYS A 7 -18.93 -25.21 1.19
CA LYS A 7 -18.15 -24.18 1.89
C LYS A 7 -16.81 -23.92 1.19
N ASP A 8 -16.15 -24.96 0.71
CA ASP A 8 -14.86 -24.82 0.02
C ASP A 8 -15.00 -24.03 -1.28
N ASP A 9 -16.06 -24.26 -2.07
CA ASP A 9 -16.36 -23.47 -3.28
C ASP A 9 -16.52 -21.97 -2.95
N LEU A 10 -17.17 -21.66 -1.82
CA LEU A 10 -17.33 -20.28 -1.34
C LEU A 10 -15.98 -19.68 -0.92
N LEU A 11 -15.17 -20.42 -0.16
CA LEU A 11 -13.86 -19.94 0.32
C LEU A 11 -12.86 -19.75 -0.83
N GLU A 12 -12.88 -20.63 -1.83
CA GLU A 12 -12.07 -20.50 -3.04
C GLU A 12 -12.45 -19.22 -3.79
N LYS A 13 -13.76 -18.99 -4.01
CA LYS A 13 -14.24 -17.75 -4.63
C LYS A 13 -13.84 -16.50 -3.85
N LEU A 14 -13.88 -16.54 -2.52
CA LEU A 14 -13.42 -15.40 -1.70
C LEU A 14 -11.92 -15.14 -1.88
N ARG A 15 -11.10 -16.19 -2.06
CA ARG A 15 -9.66 -16.06 -2.31
C ARG A 15 -9.37 -15.50 -3.71
N GLU A 16 -10.19 -15.85 -4.71
CA GLU A 16 -10.04 -15.33 -6.08
C GLU A 16 -10.15 -13.81 -6.16
N TYR A 17 -10.94 -13.16 -5.29
CA TYR A 17 -11.03 -11.69 -5.26
C TYR A 17 -9.69 -11.01 -4.95
N ARG A 18 -8.75 -11.72 -4.29
CA ARG A 18 -7.41 -11.18 -4.01
C ARG A 18 -6.56 -11.02 -5.27
N THR A 19 -6.77 -11.87 -6.26
CA THR A 19 -5.93 -11.94 -7.48
C THR A 19 -6.66 -11.54 -8.74
N SER A 20 -7.99 -11.40 -8.68
CA SER A 20 -8.80 -10.94 -9.80
C SER A 20 -8.46 -9.48 -10.15
N PRO A 21 -8.09 -9.18 -11.41
CA PRO A 21 -7.81 -7.82 -11.84
C PRO A 21 -9.07 -6.95 -11.95
N ASP A 22 -10.26 -7.56 -11.91
CA ASP A 22 -11.55 -6.85 -11.99
C ASP A 22 -11.81 -6.01 -10.73
N ASP A 23 -11.27 -6.41 -9.58
CA ASP A 23 -11.29 -5.61 -8.36
C ASP A 23 -9.97 -4.85 -8.24
N GLU A 24 -9.92 -3.75 -8.97
CA GLU A 24 -8.73 -2.90 -9.05
C GLU A 24 -8.32 -2.36 -7.68
N ASN A 25 -9.27 -2.15 -6.75
CA ASN A 25 -8.94 -1.67 -5.41
C ASN A 25 -8.10 -2.71 -4.66
N ILE A 26 -8.56 -3.97 -4.61
CA ILE A 26 -7.85 -5.07 -3.95
C ILE A 26 -6.52 -5.35 -4.67
N TYR A 27 -6.55 -5.40 -6.01
CA TYR A 27 -5.37 -5.64 -6.83
C TYR A 27 -4.26 -4.60 -6.59
N TYR A 28 -4.60 -3.31 -6.60
CA TYR A 28 -3.63 -2.24 -6.39
C TYR A 28 -3.14 -2.16 -4.94
N LYS A 29 -4.00 -2.42 -3.97
CA LYS A 29 -3.56 -2.54 -2.56
C LYS A 29 -2.56 -3.67 -2.36
N GLN A 30 -2.72 -4.81 -3.05
CA GLN A 30 -1.75 -5.90 -3.00
C GLN A 30 -0.41 -5.51 -3.64
N LYS A 31 -0.42 -4.74 -4.73
CA LYS A 31 0.81 -4.18 -5.32
C LYS A 31 1.53 -3.22 -4.39
N ILE A 32 0.80 -2.32 -3.74
CA ILE A 32 1.35 -1.41 -2.73
C ILE A 32 1.96 -2.22 -1.59
N LYS A 33 1.22 -3.20 -1.04
CA LYS A 33 1.73 -4.10 0.01
C LYS A 33 3.08 -4.71 -0.37
N ASN A 34 3.19 -5.30 -1.55
CA ASN A 34 4.43 -5.94 -1.99
C ASN A 34 5.58 -4.93 -2.15
N ALA A 35 5.28 -3.73 -2.67
CA ALA A 35 6.28 -2.68 -2.86
C ALA A 35 6.82 -2.11 -1.54
N LEU A 36 5.97 -2.02 -0.50
CA LEU A 36 6.36 -1.60 0.84
C LEU A 36 7.01 -2.72 1.64
N LEU A 37 6.57 -3.97 1.46
CA LEU A 37 7.16 -5.13 2.13
C LEU A 37 8.63 -5.32 1.71
N THR A 38 8.97 -5.02 0.47
CA THR A 38 10.34 -5.15 -0.08
C THR A 38 11.18 -3.88 0.09
N CYS A 39 10.88 -3.08 1.11
CA CYS A 39 11.49 -1.76 1.37
C CYS A 39 12.03 -1.73 2.80
N PRO A 40 13.22 -2.32 3.07
CA PRO A 40 13.78 -2.44 4.42
C PRO A 40 13.97 -1.08 5.09
N GLU A 41 14.35 -0.04 4.33
CA GLU A 41 14.48 1.32 4.82
C GLU A 41 13.17 1.88 5.40
N LEU A 42 12.03 1.52 4.79
CA LEU A 42 10.71 1.91 5.29
C LEU A 42 10.37 1.14 6.58
N LEU A 43 10.62 -0.16 6.60
CA LEU A 43 10.32 -1.02 7.74
C LEU A 43 11.14 -0.63 8.96
N TYR A 44 12.41 -0.30 8.76
CA TYR A 44 13.29 0.21 9.80
C TYR A 44 12.83 1.59 10.30
N ALA A 45 12.48 2.51 9.39
CA ALA A 45 12.03 3.86 9.76
C ALA A 45 10.74 3.89 10.61
N LEU A 46 9.96 2.80 10.64
CA LEU A 46 8.80 2.64 11.51
C LEU A 46 9.14 2.41 12.98
N HIS A 47 10.41 2.15 13.30
CA HIS A 47 10.96 2.01 14.64
C HIS A 47 10.16 1.04 15.53
N GLU A 48 9.96 -0.17 15.02
CA GLU A 48 9.37 -1.28 15.77
C GLU A 48 10.49 -2.23 16.19
N GLU A 49 11.11 -1.94 17.35
CA GLU A 49 12.26 -2.68 17.91
C GLU A 49 12.04 -4.19 17.94
N LYS A 50 10.80 -4.62 18.19
CA LYS A 50 10.42 -6.04 18.23
C LYS A 50 10.75 -6.80 16.93
N TYR A 51 10.80 -6.11 15.80
CA TYR A 51 10.99 -6.72 14.49
C TYR A 51 12.38 -6.43 13.90
N GLU A 52 13.29 -5.82 14.66
CA GLU A 52 14.63 -5.53 14.20
C GLU A 52 15.42 -6.81 13.89
N ASP A 53 15.28 -7.83 14.74
CA ASP A 53 15.85 -9.18 14.54
C ASP A 53 15.25 -9.92 13.31
N GLU A 54 14.09 -9.47 12.82
CA GLU A 54 13.52 -10.00 11.57
C GLU A 54 14.11 -9.29 10.35
N LEU A 55 14.48 -8.01 10.48
CA LEU A 55 15.04 -7.18 9.41
C LEU A 55 16.51 -7.47 9.13
N PHE A 56 17.29 -7.79 10.16
CA PHE A 56 18.73 -8.02 10.05
C PHE A 56 19.10 -9.43 10.49
N ASP A 57 20.17 -9.98 9.90
CA ASP A 57 20.79 -11.20 10.38
C ASP A 57 21.79 -10.92 11.54
N ASP A 58 22.32 -11.97 12.16
CA ASP A 58 23.29 -11.86 13.27
C ASP A 58 24.57 -11.08 12.88
N ASP A 59 24.88 -10.97 11.58
CA ASP A 59 26.03 -10.25 11.04
C ASP A 59 25.69 -8.78 10.70
N GLY A 60 24.44 -8.36 10.87
CA GLY A 60 23.95 -7.01 10.59
C GLY A 60 23.63 -6.74 9.11
N ASN A 61 23.56 -7.76 8.26
CA ASN A 61 23.08 -7.63 6.88
C ASN A 61 21.55 -7.65 6.84
N ILE A 62 20.97 -7.09 5.78
CA ILE A 62 19.53 -7.17 5.55
C ILE A 62 19.13 -8.64 5.32
N ASN A 63 18.16 -9.11 6.09
CA ASN A 63 17.69 -10.49 6.11
C ASN A 63 16.74 -10.81 4.94
N TRP A 64 17.26 -10.73 3.71
CA TRP A 64 16.55 -10.98 2.46
C TRP A 64 17.41 -11.71 1.43
N ASN A 65 16.78 -12.25 0.40
CA ASN A 65 17.46 -12.82 -0.74
C ASN A 65 18.06 -11.69 -1.61
N PRO A 66 19.40 -11.65 -1.84
CA PRO A 66 20.03 -10.58 -2.62
C PRO A 66 19.61 -10.52 -4.10
N GLU A 67 19.09 -11.62 -4.66
CA GLU A 67 18.67 -11.68 -6.07
C GLU A 67 17.19 -11.31 -6.23
N THR A 68 16.32 -11.83 -5.36
CA THR A 68 14.87 -11.65 -5.48
C THR A 68 14.32 -10.52 -4.61
N HIS A 69 15.09 -10.03 -3.64
CA HIS A 69 14.67 -9.11 -2.57
C HIS A 69 13.50 -9.64 -1.73
N GLU A 70 13.29 -10.95 -1.73
CA GLU A 70 12.31 -11.60 -0.86
C GLU A 70 12.89 -11.75 0.55
N PRO A 71 12.16 -11.37 1.61
CA PRO A 71 12.66 -11.47 2.97
C PRO A 71 12.79 -12.92 3.42
N TYR A 72 13.85 -13.22 4.16
CA TYR A 72 13.97 -14.49 4.90
C TYR A 72 13.28 -14.42 6.26
N GLY A 73 13.22 -13.22 6.87
CA GLY A 73 12.49 -12.96 8.12
C GLY A 73 10.99 -12.73 7.90
N GLU A 74 10.24 -12.68 9.00
CA GLU A 74 8.78 -12.50 9.03
C GLU A 74 8.36 -11.02 8.86
N TRP A 75 8.86 -10.37 7.80
CA TRP A 75 8.55 -8.96 7.51
C TRP A 75 7.05 -8.72 7.24
N SER A 76 6.30 -9.81 6.97
CA SER A 76 4.85 -9.78 6.87
C SER A 76 4.16 -9.28 8.15
N ALA A 77 4.83 -9.38 9.31
CA ALA A 77 4.35 -8.95 10.62
C ALA A 77 4.12 -7.43 10.72
N TYR A 78 4.81 -6.62 9.91
CA TYR A 78 4.57 -5.17 9.80
C TYR A 78 3.19 -4.84 9.22
N PHE A 79 2.49 -5.83 8.63
CA PHE A 79 1.15 -5.68 8.05
C PHE A 79 0.09 -6.39 8.88
N GLY A 80 -1.01 -5.71 9.17
CA GLY A 80 -2.12 -6.30 9.92
C GLY A 80 -2.91 -5.29 10.74
N GLU A 81 -3.99 -5.77 11.34
CA GLU A 81 -4.95 -4.95 12.12
C GLU A 81 -4.33 -4.32 13.37
N ASN A 82 -3.23 -4.86 13.91
CA ASN A 82 -2.49 -4.27 15.03
C ASN A 82 -1.04 -3.90 14.66
N SER A 83 -0.72 -3.93 13.37
CA SER A 83 0.61 -3.64 12.85
C SER A 83 0.70 -2.21 12.34
N ASN A 84 1.92 -1.84 11.93
CA ASN A 84 2.29 -0.50 11.52
C ASN A 84 1.67 -0.14 10.14
N ILE A 85 1.65 -1.07 9.19
CA ILE A 85 1.20 -0.80 7.82
C ILE A 85 -0.19 -1.42 7.56
N ARG A 86 -1.12 -0.59 7.06
CA ARG A 86 -2.54 -0.95 6.90
C ARG A 86 -3.13 -0.55 5.55
N PRO A 87 -3.87 -1.45 4.87
CA PRO A 87 -4.60 -1.15 3.64
C PRO A 87 -5.92 -0.38 3.84
N GLU A 88 -6.17 0.15 5.03
CA GLU A 88 -7.38 0.90 5.38
C GLU A 88 -7.02 2.17 6.14
N LEU A 89 -7.89 3.19 6.05
CA LEU A 89 -7.75 4.37 6.88
C LEU A 89 -8.11 3.99 8.31
N PHE A 90 -7.17 4.23 9.21
CA PHE A 90 -7.33 3.98 10.62
C PHE A 90 -6.89 5.22 11.38
N ILE A 91 -7.71 5.64 12.35
CA ILE A 91 -7.33 6.65 13.33
C ILE A 91 -7.01 5.89 14.60
N PRO A 92 -5.73 5.80 15.00
CA PRO A 92 -5.37 5.10 16.22
C PRO A 92 -5.98 5.79 17.43
N GLU A 93 -6.67 5.02 18.26
CA GLU A 93 -6.90 5.41 19.65
C GLU A 93 -5.54 5.49 20.37
N THR A 94 -5.48 6.27 21.44
CA THR A 94 -4.28 6.40 22.28
C THR A 94 -3.74 5.03 22.68
N GLN A 95 -2.56 4.69 22.16
CA GLN A 95 -1.82 3.48 22.50
C GLN A 95 -0.93 3.73 23.71
N THR A 96 -0.73 2.71 24.54
CA THR A 96 0.22 2.75 25.66
C THR A 96 1.67 2.77 25.18
N ASN A 97 1.94 2.12 24.05
CA ASN A 97 3.26 2.08 23.43
C ASN A 97 3.35 3.08 22.28
N ILE A 98 4.52 3.69 22.11
CA ILE A 98 4.83 4.54 20.95
C ILE A 98 4.80 3.63 19.72
N LYS A 99 3.95 3.96 18.75
CA LYS A 99 3.84 3.22 17.50
C LYS A 99 3.56 4.16 16.34
N HIS A 100 4.10 3.82 15.17
CA HIS A 100 3.92 4.58 13.94
C HIS A 100 3.09 3.78 12.94
N PHE A 101 2.19 4.46 12.25
CA PHE A 101 1.26 3.82 11.32
C PHE A 101 1.36 4.41 9.93
N ILE A 102 1.29 3.55 8.92
CA ILE A 102 1.12 3.93 7.51
C ILE A 102 -0.18 3.31 7.04
N CYS A 103 -1.16 4.15 6.77
CA CYS A 103 -2.42 3.75 6.17
C CYS A 103 -2.43 4.13 4.70
N TYR A 104 -2.90 3.25 3.83
CA TYR A 104 -3.05 3.57 2.41
C TYR A 104 -4.42 3.23 1.84
N GLN A 105 -4.87 4.06 0.91
CA GLN A 105 -6.15 3.94 0.24
C GLN A 105 -5.95 4.12 -1.26
N VAL A 106 -6.76 3.40 -2.03
CA VAL A 106 -6.87 3.56 -3.48
C VAL A 106 -8.30 4.04 -3.76
N SER A 107 -8.41 5.16 -4.47
CA SER A 107 -9.68 5.73 -4.94
C SER A 107 -9.62 6.00 -6.43
N PHE A 108 -10.77 6.07 -7.08
CA PHE A 108 -10.90 6.34 -8.51
C PHE A 108 -11.79 7.57 -8.67
N ASP A 109 -11.21 8.76 -8.46
CA ASP A 109 -12.00 9.93 -8.08
C ASP A 109 -12.45 10.80 -9.24
N ASP A 110 -12.08 10.53 -10.49
CA ASP A 110 -12.68 11.23 -11.64
C ASP A 110 -12.38 10.56 -12.99
N MET A 111 -13.34 10.64 -13.92
CA MET A 111 -13.05 10.46 -15.34
C MET A 111 -12.45 11.77 -15.89
N PRO A 112 -11.35 11.74 -16.67
CA PRO A 112 -10.82 12.94 -17.30
C PRO A 112 -11.91 13.66 -18.09
N LYS A 113 -12.08 14.96 -17.83
CA LYS A 113 -13.17 15.79 -18.40
C LYS A 113 -13.33 15.67 -19.93
N TYR A 114 -12.27 15.32 -20.64
CA TYR A 114 -12.23 15.22 -22.09
C TYR A 114 -11.98 13.79 -22.62
N ASN A 115 -11.73 12.81 -21.74
CA ASN A 115 -11.45 11.45 -22.17
C ASN A 115 -12.18 10.41 -21.32
N SER A 116 -13.28 9.88 -21.88
CA SER A 116 -14.10 8.87 -21.22
C SER A 116 -13.46 7.47 -21.20
N THR A 117 -12.35 7.25 -21.90
CA THR A 117 -11.65 5.96 -21.91
C THR A 117 -10.61 5.84 -20.81
N GLN A 118 -10.35 6.91 -20.06
CA GLN A 118 -9.38 6.97 -18.97
C GLN A 118 -10.07 7.26 -17.64
N LYS A 119 -9.36 6.98 -16.55
CA LYS A 119 -9.73 7.35 -15.18
C LYS A 119 -8.50 7.77 -14.42
N TYR A 120 -8.70 8.63 -13.42
CA TYR A 120 -7.68 8.94 -12.43
C TYR A 120 -7.81 7.97 -11.26
N MET A 121 -6.76 7.20 -11.03
CA MET A 121 -6.57 6.47 -9.79
C MET A 121 -5.75 7.35 -8.85
N GLU A 122 -6.24 7.56 -7.64
CA GLU A 122 -5.51 8.22 -6.57
C GLU A 122 -5.09 7.21 -5.51
N ILE A 123 -3.83 7.32 -5.10
CA ILE A 123 -3.24 6.51 -4.03
C ILE A 123 -2.86 7.46 -2.92
N LYS A 124 -3.59 7.39 -1.80
CA LYS A 124 -3.38 8.23 -0.64
C LYS A 124 -2.67 7.42 0.45
N PHE A 125 -1.54 7.93 0.95
CA PHE A 125 -0.90 7.46 2.16
C PHE A 125 -1.11 8.47 3.27
N ASN A 126 -1.49 7.99 4.46
CA ASN A 126 -1.51 8.75 5.70
C ASN A 126 -0.50 8.12 6.65
N ILE A 127 0.51 8.90 7.02
CA ILE A 127 1.61 8.48 7.89
C ILE A 127 1.38 9.14 9.24
N PHE A 128 1.24 8.34 10.28
CA PHE A 128 0.99 8.79 11.65
C PHE A 128 2.21 8.47 12.52
N CYS A 129 2.87 9.51 13.03
CA CYS A 129 3.97 9.39 13.97
C CYS A 129 3.53 9.89 15.35
N LYS A 130 3.68 9.05 16.38
CA LYS A 130 3.26 9.34 17.76
C LYS A 130 4.25 10.31 18.40
N GLU A 131 3.74 11.19 19.25
CA GLU A 131 4.61 11.99 20.13
C GLU A 131 5.55 11.11 20.96
N GLY A 132 6.75 11.61 21.26
CA GLY A 132 7.79 10.88 21.99
C GLY A 132 8.86 10.24 21.09
N ASP A 133 8.55 9.98 19.81
CA ASP A 133 9.50 9.45 18.81
C ASP A 133 9.29 10.09 17.43
N ILE A 134 9.17 11.43 17.42
CA ILE A 134 8.95 12.19 16.19
C ILE A 134 10.25 12.40 15.44
N LEU A 135 11.38 12.56 16.12
CA LEU A 135 12.67 12.83 15.48
C LEU A 135 13.43 11.52 15.36
N ASP A 136 13.79 11.14 14.14
CA ASP A 136 14.67 10.00 13.93
C ASP A 136 16.08 10.34 14.45
N GLU A 137 16.59 9.57 15.41
CA GLU A 137 17.86 9.89 16.11
C GLU A 137 19.07 9.85 15.18
N LEU A 138 19.06 8.96 14.19
CA LEU A 138 20.17 8.78 13.26
C LEU A 138 20.28 9.95 12.26
N THR A 139 19.15 10.38 11.71
CA THR A 139 19.11 11.38 10.63
C THR A 139 18.80 12.79 11.10
N GLY A 140 18.19 12.95 12.28
CA GLY A 140 17.68 14.23 12.77
C GLY A 140 16.47 14.75 11.98
N ILE A 141 15.84 13.91 11.15
CA ILE A 141 14.68 14.26 10.33
C ILE A 141 13.40 13.86 11.08
N PRO A 142 12.33 14.68 11.03
CA PRO A 142 11.02 14.24 11.51
C PRO A 142 10.58 12.95 10.80
N ARG A 143 10.28 11.91 11.58
CA ARG A 143 10.03 10.55 11.11
C ARG A 143 8.87 10.48 10.11
N HIS A 144 7.83 11.30 10.27
CA HIS A 144 6.73 11.37 9.30
C HIS A 144 7.18 11.86 7.91
N ASP A 145 8.14 12.80 7.87
CA ASP A 145 8.72 13.31 6.63
C ASP A 145 9.76 12.34 6.04
N LEU A 146 10.53 11.66 6.90
CA LEU A 146 11.46 10.59 6.49
C LEU A 146 10.69 9.45 5.80
N ILE A 147 9.66 8.92 6.47
CA ILE A 147 8.79 7.87 5.91
C ILE A 147 8.12 8.35 4.62
N ALA A 148 7.62 9.59 4.58
CA ALA A 148 7.01 10.14 3.37
C ALA A 148 8.01 10.24 2.21
N SER A 149 9.28 10.56 2.50
CA SER A 149 10.35 10.65 1.51
C SER A 149 10.69 9.29 0.92
N ILE A 150 10.77 8.25 1.76
CA ILE A 150 10.99 6.86 1.35
C ILE A 150 9.85 6.37 0.45
N ILE A 151 8.59 6.56 0.87
CA ILE A 151 7.42 6.16 0.06
C ILE A 151 7.41 6.94 -1.27
N ARG A 152 7.74 8.24 -1.25
CA ARG A 152 7.84 9.05 -2.46
C ARG A 152 8.89 8.50 -3.41
N GLU A 153 10.07 8.13 -2.94
CA GLU A 153 11.11 7.54 -3.78
C GLU A 153 10.66 6.21 -4.40
N ARG A 154 10.02 5.35 -3.60
CA ARG A 154 9.56 4.04 -4.05
C ARG A 154 8.43 4.11 -5.08
N ILE A 155 7.52 5.07 -4.92
CA ILE A 155 6.26 5.13 -5.68
C ILE A 155 6.29 6.15 -6.81
N ASN A 156 6.88 7.33 -6.60
CA ASN A 156 6.84 8.41 -7.59
C ASN A 156 7.63 8.03 -8.84
N TRP A 157 7.05 8.28 -10.02
CA TRP A 157 7.56 7.89 -11.33
C TRP A 157 7.75 6.38 -11.55
N SER A 158 7.35 5.54 -10.59
CA SER A 158 7.39 4.09 -10.75
C SER A 158 6.31 3.61 -11.72
N ASN A 159 6.57 2.49 -12.39
CA ASN A 159 5.61 1.78 -13.25
C ASN A 159 4.88 0.67 -12.51
N LEU A 160 4.88 0.67 -11.17
CA LEU A 160 4.31 -0.38 -10.32
C LEU A 160 2.85 -0.71 -10.68
N PHE A 161 2.10 0.32 -11.09
CA PHE A 161 0.67 0.22 -11.39
C PHE A 161 0.37 -0.06 -12.87
N GLY A 162 1.38 -0.34 -13.70
CA GLY A 162 1.23 -0.44 -15.16
C GLY A 162 1.21 0.91 -15.88
N ALA A 163 1.25 2.01 -15.12
CA ALA A 163 1.43 3.37 -15.58
C ALA A 163 2.24 4.16 -14.54
N GLN A 164 2.78 5.30 -14.94
CA GLN A 164 3.59 6.16 -14.07
C GLN A 164 2.71 6.79 -12.98
N ALA A 165 3.08 6.57 -11.72
CA ALA A 165 2.52 7.31 -10.60
C ALA A 165 3.19 8.69 -10.47
N LYS A 166 2.40 9.72 -10.19
CA LYS A 166 2.89 11.08 -9.97
C LYS A 166 2.40 11.62 -8.64
N LEU A 167 3.30 12.13 -7.81
CA LEU A 167 2.93 12.86 -6.61
C LEU A 167 2.16 14.14 -6.98
N ILE A 168 0.93 14.28 -6.49
CA ILE A 168 0.07 15.45 -6.73
C ILE A 168 -0.20 16.27 -5.47
N SER A 169 -0.01 15.68 -4.27
CA SER A 169 -0.16 16.40 -3.00
C SER A 169 0.77 15.82 -1.95
N SER A 170 1.34 16.69 -1.13
CA SER A 170 2.10 16.35 0.08
C SER A 170 1.83 17.41 1.13
N LYS A 171 1.18 17.02 2.23
CA LYS A 171 0.72 17.95 3.27
C LYS A 171 0.98 17.38 4.65
N GLU A 172 1.42 18.23 5.55
CA GLU A 172 1.49 17.93 6.98
C GLU A 172 0.21 18.41 7.67
N SER A 173 -0.17 17.69 8.72
CA SER A 173 -1.27 18.02 9.62
C SER A 173 -1.00 17.42 10.99
N VAL A 174 -1.81 17.82 11.96
CA VAL A 174 -1.82 17.23 13.31
C VAL A 174 -3.20 16.64 13.58
N THR A 175 -3.24 15.64 14.44
CA THR A 175 -4.50 15.07 14.94
C THR A 175 -4.57 15.23 16.46
N ASP A 176 -5.79 15.27 16.99
CA ASP A 176 -6.02 15.45 18.43
C ASP A 176 -5.49 14.28 19.28
N ASN A 177 -5.15 13.15 18.66
CA ASN A 177 -4.68 11.93 19.32
C ASN A 177 -3.15 11.91 19.59
N HIS A 178 -2.50 13.07 19.56
CA HIS A 178 -1.05 13.23 19.72
C HIS A 178 -0.23 12.51 18.63
N TYR A 179 -0.73 12.55 17.40
CA TYR A 179 0.02 12.12 16.22
C TYR A 179 0.28 13.30 15.29
N VAL A 180 1.52 13.41 14.85
CA VAL A 180 1.89 14.22 13.68
C VAL A 180 1.60 13.39 12.44
N VAL A 181 0.96 14.00 11.44
CA VAL A 181 0.45 13.29 10.27
C VAL A 181 0.99 13.89 8.99
N ARG A 182 1.54 13.05 8.11
CA ARG A 182 1.87 13.41 6.73
C ARG A 182 0.95 12.66 5.78
N THR A 183 0.26 13.41 4.93
CA THR A 183 -0.56 12.85 3.85
C THR A 183 0.11 13.11 2.51
N ILE A 184 0.41 12.05 1.77
CA ILE A 184 0.90 12.11 0.39
C ILE A 184 -0.07 11.42 -0.55
N ILE A 185 -0.32 12.03 -1.71
CA ILE A 185 -1.27 11.53 -2.70
C ILE A 185 -0.56 11.42 -4.05
N PHE A 186 -0.60 10.23 -4.63
CA PHE A 186 -0.15 9.95 -5.99
C PHE A 186 -1.35 9.79 -6.90
N GLN A 187 -1.19 10.22 -8.16
CA GLN A 187 -2.16 10.00 -9.21
C GLN A 187 -1.56 9.13 -10.31
N VAL A 188 -2.34 8.18 -10.80
CA VAL A 188 -2.04 7.32 -11.94
C VAL A 188 -3.17 7.48 -12.96
N VAL A 189 -2.81 7.62 -14.24
CA VAL A 189 -3.79 7.65 -15.34
C VAL A 189 -3.89 6.25 -15.92
N GLU A 190 -5.07 5.66 -15.88
CA GLU A 190 -5.32 4.30 -16.36
C GLU A 190 -6.51 4.25 -17.32
N THR A 191 -6.65 3.16 -18.07
CA THR A 191 -7.84 2.86 -18.87
C THR A 191 -9.04 2.53 -17.99
N ASN A 192 -10.22 3.03 -18.37
CA ASN A 192 -11.44 2.85 -17.60
C ASN A 192 -12.11 1.49 -17.90
N GLY A 193 -11.95 0.50 -17.00
CA GLY A 193 -12.87 -0.64 -16.89
C GLY A 193 -12.91 -1.57 -18.12
N ILE A 194 -11.78 -1.76 -18.80
CA ILE A 194 -11.70 -2.60 -20.01
C ILE A 194 -11.50 -4.09 -19.70
N TYR A 195 -11.14 -4.45 -18.47
CA TYR A 195 -10.88 -5.83 -18.08
C TYR A 195 -12.15 -6.49 -17.53
N LYS A 196 -12.37 -7.73 -17.97
CA LYS A 196 -13.41 -8.60 -17.42
C LYS A 196 -12.86 -10.01 -17.28
N THR A 197 -12.92 -10.53 -16.06
CA THR A 197 -12.52 -11.88 -15.71
C THR A 197 -13.78 -12.76 -15.64
N THR A 198 -13.75 -13.87 -16.35
CA THR A 198 -14.83 -14.87 -16.32
C THR A 198 -14.19 -16.25 -16.22
N LYS A 199 -14.47 -16.97 -15.14
CA LYS A 199 -13.90 -18.31 -14.85
C LYS A 199 -12.36 -18.31 -14.87
N GLY A 200 -11.74 -17.35 -14.17
CA GLY A 200 -10.27 -17.21 -14.09
C GLY A 200 -9.57 -16.75 -15.38
N LYS A 201 -10.30 -16.47 -16.46
CA LYS A 201 -9.74 -15.91 -17.71
C LYS A 201 -10.09 -14.44 -17.83
N THR A 202 -9.07 -13.58 -17.82
CA THR A 202 -9.19 -12.13 -18.04
C THR A 202 -9.22 -11.83 -19.53
N SER A 203 -10.19 -11.01 -19.95
CA SER A 203 -10.36 -10.57 -21.33
C SER A 203 -10.55 -9.05 -21.39
N ILE A 204 -10.10 -8.44 -22.49
CA ILE A 204 -10.37 -7.03 -22.77
C ILE A 204 -11.76 -6.95 -23.42
N ASN A 205 -12.71 -6.31 -22.76
CA ASN A 205 -14.05 -6.10 -23.25
C ASN A 205 -14.15 -4.71 -23.88
N ASN A 206 -14.39 -4.66 -25.19
CA ASN A 206 -14.79 -3.42 -25.85
C ASN A 206 -16.31 -3.28 -25.78
N TYR A 207 -16.84 -2.09 -25.51
CA TYR A 207 -18.29 -1.80 -25.42
C TYR A 207 -19.09 -2.13 -26.71
N GLN A 208 -18.44 -2.68 -27.74
CA GLN A 208 -19.10 -3.09 -28.97
C GLN A 208 -19.78 -4.44 -28.78
N VAL A 209 -21.08 -4.38 -28.48
CA VAL A 209 -21.98 -5.49 -28.81
C VAL A 209 -22.09 -5.51 -30.34
N ARG A 210 -21.42 -6.47 -31.01
CA ARG A 210 -21.78 -6.79 -32.40
C ARG A 210 -23.23 -7.24 -32.39
N ARG A 211 -24.13 -6.40 -32.90
CA ARG A 211 -25.49 -6.79 -33.25
C ARG A 211 -25.47 -7.72 -34.46
#